data_AF-A0A7C3WZL6-F1
#
_entry.id   AF-A0A7C3WZL6-F1
#
_cell.length_a   1.000
_cell.length_b   1.000
_cell.length_c   1.000
_cell.angle_alpha   90.00
_cell.angle_beta   90.00
_cell.angle_gamma   90.00
#
_symmetry.space_group_name_H-M   'P 1'
#
loop_
_entity.id
_entity.type
_entity.pdbx_description
1 polymer ?
#
loop_
_entity_poly.entity_id
_entity_poly.type
_entity_poly.pdbx_seq_one_letter_code
_entity_poly.pdbx_strand_id
1 'polypeptide(L)'
;MPLGSFWRLLRLMRLFKRNKVSVEEKSWAIILYLAGLSLRAMTERYGLVKASREAVRLWVHKLESLTYHGPPKPRRLVAVDETETKLNGEWLYLWAAINVDKKEILAIYASWQRSSLNAYIFLKKVLKACSNKPLILVDGGPWYP
;
A
#
# COMPACT_ATOMS: atom_id res chain seq x y z
N MET A 1 -10.14 7.96 -7.82
CA MET A 1 -9.19 9.00 -8.30
C MET A 1 -9.18 8.94 -9.83
N PRO A 2 -9.49 10.02 -10.55
CA PRO A 2 -9.30 10.03 -12.00
C PRO A 2 -7.81 9.91 -12.33
N LEU A 3 -7.45 9.12 -13.34
CA LEU A 3 -6.06 8.89 -13.79
C LEU A 3 -5.25 10.20 -14.00
N GLY A 4 -5.93 11.30 -14.37
CA GLY A 4 -5.32 12.62 -14.54
C GLY A 4 -4.77 13.29 -13.26
N SER A 5 -5.13 12.82 -12.05
CA SER A 5 -4.67 13.44 -10.80
C SER A 5 -3.36 12.87 -10.26
N PHE A 6 -3.02 11.62 -10.59
CA PHE A 6 -1.92 10.90 -9.93
C PHE A 6 -0.54 11.42 -10.32
N TRP A 7 -0.25 11.54 -11.62
CA TRP A 7 1.05 12.05 -12.08
C TRP A 7 1.29 13.51 -11.65
N ARG A 8 0.24 14.32 -11.59
CA ARG A 8 0.30 15.70 -11.08
C ARG A 8 0.72 15.72 -9.61
N LEU A 9 0.15 14.82 -8.81
CA LEU A 9 0.53 14.66 -7.40
C LEU A 9 2.00 14.24 -7.26
N LEU A 10 2.46 13.24 -8.02
CA LEU A 10 3.88 12.82 -8.00
C LEU A 10 4.83 13.97 -8.39
N ARG A 11 4.42 14.83 -9.33
CA ARG A 11 5.16 16.03 -9.74
C ARG A 11 5.20 17.08 -8.63
N LEU A 12 4.06 17.37 -7.99
CA LEU A 12 3.96 18.31 -6.87
C LEU A 12 4.82 17.87 -5.67
N MET A 13 4.83 16.57 -5.38
CA MET A 13 5.68 15.99 -4.33
C MET A 13 7.17 15.96 -4.70
N ARG A 14 7.55 16.39 -5.91
CA ARG A 14 8.92 16.36 -6.44
C ARG A 14 9.59 14.99 -6.26
N LEU A 15 8.81 13.92 -6.43
CA LEU A 15 9.26 12.55 -6.16
C LEU A 15 10.47 12.16 -7.03
N PHE A 16 10.51 12.65 -8.27
CA PHE A 16 11.58 12.38 -9.23
C PHE A 16 12.43 13.63 -9.50
N LYS A 17 13.71 13.56 -9.10
CA LYS A 17 14.69 14.63 -9.37
C LYS A 17 15.15 14.69 -10.83
N ARG A 18 15.28 13.53 -11.51
CA ARG A 18 15.72 13.42 -12.92
C ARG A 18 14.57 12.95 -13.80
N ASN A 19 14.26 13.68 -14.88
CA ASN A 19 13.11 13.40 -15.75
C ASN A 19 13.51 13.22 -17.22
N LYS A 20 14.52 12.38 -17.51
CA LYS A 20 14.79 11.90 -18.87
C LYS A 20 13.56 11.18 -19.46
N VAL A 21 12.87 10.42 -18.62
CA VAL A 21 11.52 9.91 -18.87
C VAL A 21 10.53 10.80 -18.13
N SER A 22 9.40 11.11 -18.77
CA SER A 22 8.37 11.99 -18.22
C SER A 22 7.79 11.44 -16.92
N VAL A 23 7.33 12.33 -16.02
CA VAL A 23 6.67 11.91 -14.76
C VAL A 23 5.37 11.16 -15.04
N GLU A 24 4.70 11.49 -16.14
CA GLU A 24 3.50 10.80 -16.60
C GLU A 24 3.80 9.34 -16.96
N GLU A 25 4.84 9.06 -17.74
CA GLU A 25 5.18 7.69 -18.12
C GLU A 25 5.68 6.87 -16.93
N LYS A 26 6.43 7.49 -16.01
CA LYS A 26 6.76 6.85 -14.72
C LYS A 26 5.53 6.54 -13.89
N SER A 27 4.54 7.42 -13.89
CA SER A 27 3.29 7.22 -13.15
C SER A 27 2.49 6.05 -13.72
N TRP A 28 2.47 5.90 -15.05
CA TRP A 28 1.86 4.75 -15.72
C TRP A 28 2.56 3.45 -15.34
N ALA A 29 3.88 3.42 -15.35
CA ALA A 29 4.65 2.25 -14.93
C ALA A 29 4.34 1.84 -13.48
N ILE A 30 4.19 2.82 -12.57
CA ILE A 30 3.80 2.58 -11.18
C ILE A 30 2.37 2.03 -11.09
N ILE A 31 1.42 2.61 -11.83
CA ILE A 31 0.02 2.15 -11.83
C ILE A 31 -0.06 0.71 -12.33
N LEU A 32 0.64 0.38 -13.41
CA LEU A 32 0.70 -0.99 -13.95
C LEU A 32 1.29 -1.96 -12.93
N TYR A 33 2.36 -1.57 -12.24
CA TYR A 33 2.94 -2.38 -11.16
C TYR A 33 1.93 -2.61 -10.02
N LEU A 34 1.25 -1.56 -9.55
CA LEU A 34 0.23 -1.65 -8.50
C LEU A 34 -1.00 -2.45 -8.94
N ALA A 35 -1.29 -2.51 -10.23
CA ALA A 35 -2.32 -3.37 -10.82
C ALA A 35 -1.90 -4.85 -10.92
N GLY A 36 -0.69 -5.20 -10.45
CA GLY A 36 -0.21 -6.58 -10.37
C GLY A 36 0.69 -7.02 -11.54
N LEU A 37 1.06 -6.12 -12.45
CA LEU A 37 2.02 -6.49 -13.49
C LEU A 37 3.44 -6.60 -12.93
N SER A 38 4.12 -7.69 -13.26
CA SER A 38 5.53 -7.82 -12.95
C SER A 38 6.38 -6.84 -13.78
N LEU A 39 7.53 -6.44 -13.23
CA LEU A 39 8.47 -5.55 -13.94
C LEU A 39 8.85 -6.11 -15.31
N ARG A 40 9.07 -7.43 -15.39
CA ARG A 40 9.37 -8.15 -16.63
C ARG A 40 8.22 -8.11 -17.62
N ALA A 41 6.97 -8.26 -17.15
CA ALA A 41 5.80 -8.17 -18.00
C ALA A 41 5.72 -6.79 -18.67
N MET A 42 5.93 -5.72 -17.89
CA MET A 42 5.86 -4.35 -18.38
C MET A 42 6.99 -3.98 -19.36
N THR A 43 8.24 -4.39 -19.10
CA THR A 43 9.40 -3.91 -19.88
C THR A 43 9.86 -4.86 -20.97
N GLU A 44 9.79 -6.18 -20.73
CA GLU A 44 10.36 -7.19 -21.65
C GLU A 44 9.27 -7.91 -22.44
N ARG A 45 8.25 -8.45 -21.76
CA ARG A 45 7.25 -9.32 -22.39
C ARG A 45 6.27 -8.56 -23.28
N TYR A 46 5.73 -7.45 -22.77
CA TYR A 46 4.72 -6.66 -23.45
C TYR A 46 5.25 -5.30 -23.93
N GLY A 47 6.43 -4.87 -23.47
CA GLY A 47 7.04 -3.60 -23.89
C GLY A 47 6.17 -2.36 -23.62
N LEU A 48 5.29 -2.42 -22.63
CA LEU A 48 4.35 -1.35 -22.26
C LEU A 48 5.05 -0.08 -21.76
N VAL A 49 6.25 -0.24 -21.20
CA VAL A 49 7.06 0.86 -20.67
C VAL A 49 8.41 0.86 -21.37
N LYS A 50 8.75 1.95 -22.05
CA LYS A 50 10.02 2.09 -22.80
C LYS A 50 11.18 2.46 -21.88
N ALA A 51 11.42 1.64 -20.85
CA ALA A 51 12.51 1.80 -19.91
C ALA A 51 13.04 0.43 -19.47
N SER A 52 14.26 0.41 -18.93
CA SER A 52 14.81 -0.83 -18.38
C SER A 52 14.03 -1.28 -17.16
N ARG A 53 14.03 -2.60 -16.93
CA ARG A 53 13.43 -3.22 -15.74
C ARG A 53 13.88 -2.57 -14.43
N GLU A 54 15.18 -2.26 -14.34
CA GLU A 54 15.77 -1.63 -13.16
C GLU A 54 15.33 -0.17 -12.99
N ALA A 55 15.18 0.58 -14.09
CA ALA A 55 14.65 1.94 -14.01
C ALA A 55 13.22 1.94 -13.44
N VAL A 56 12.37 1.03 -13.93
CA VAL A 56 10.99 0.89 -13.40
C VAL A 56 11.00 0.46 -11.93
N ARG A 57 11.85 -0.49 -11.55
CA ARG A 57 12.04 -0.91 -10.14
C ARG A 57 12.35 0.27 -9.23
N LEU A 58 13.29 1.12 -9.63
CA LEU A 58 13.69 2.31 -8.87
C LEU A 58 12.54 3.34 -8.78
N TRP A 59 11.70 3.47 -9.81
CA TRP A 59 10.55 4.37 -9.75
C TRP A 59 9.49 3.89 -8.78
N VAL A 60 9.20 2.59 -8.78
CA VAL A 60 8.27 1.94 -7.85
C VAL A 60 8.76 2.08 -6.41
N HIS A 61 10.00 1.72 -6.10
CA HIS A 61 10.55 1.87 -4.75
C HIS A 61 10.56 3.32 -4.27
N LYS A 62 10.66 4.29 -5.18
CA LYS A 62 10.58 5.69 -4.77
C LYS A 62 9.21 6.03 -4.19
N LEU A 63 8.14 5.39 -4.67
CA LEU A 63 6.80 5.54 -4.09
C LEU A 63 6.74 5.03 -2.64
N GLU A 64 7.51 4.01 -2.26
CA GLU A 64 7.54 3.47 -0.89
C GLU A 64 7.99 4.53 0.14
N SER A 65 8.80 5.50 -0.29
CA SER A 65 9.21 6.63 0.55
C SER A 65 8.06 7.60 0.86
N LEU A 66 6.93 7.49 0.16
CA LEU A 66 5.73 8.29 0.40
C LEU A 66 4.85 7.61 1.46
N THR A 67 5.31 7.60 2.71
CA THR A 67 4.46 7.26 3.85
C THR A 67 3.67 8.49 4.28
N TYR A 68 2.52 8.74 3.63
CA TYR A 68 1.60 9.79 4.09
C TYR A 68 0.48 9.18 4.94
N HIS A 69 0.57 9.38 6.25
CA HIS A 69 -0.57 9.26 7.14
C HIS A 69 -1.07 10.68 7.39
N GLY A 70 -2.23 11.02 6.81
CA GLY A 70 -2.90 12.28 7.14
C GLY A 70 -3.25 12.36 8.64
N PRO A 71 -3.73 13.52 9.11
CA PRO A 71 -4.11 13.67 10.51
C PRO A 71 -5.21 12.65 10.89
N PRO A 72 -5.29 12.24 12.17
CA PRO A 72 -6.32 11.33 12.62
C PRO A 72 -7.73 11.89 12.33
N LYS A 73 -8.64 11.01 11.91
CA LYS A 73 -10.02 11.38 11.55
C LYS A 73 -11.04 10.53 12.32
N PRO A 74 -12.27 11.02 12.53
CA PRO A 74 -13.32 10.20 13.11
C PRO A 74 -13.73 9.10 12.13
N ARG A 75 -13.94 7.89 12.63
CA ARG A 75 -14.41 6.73 11.86
C ARG A 75 -15.49 6.00 12.62
N ARG A 76 -16.53 5.58 11.91
CA ARG A 76 -17.62 4.81 12.48
C ARG A 76 -17.26 3.33 12.58
N LEU A 77 -16.77 2.76 11.47
CA LEU A 77 -16.48 1.34 11.32
C LEU A 77 -15.15 1.12 10.60
N VAL A 78 -14.30 0.28 11.19
CA VAL A 78 -13.03 -0.15 10.61
C VAL A 78 -13.05 -1.65 10.47
N ALA A 79 -12.88 -2.15 9.24
CA ALA A 79 -12.69 -3.58 9.00
C ALA A 79 -11.20 -3.90 9.07
N VAL A 80 -10.87 -4.97 9.78
CA VAL A 80 -9.51 -5.49 9.97
C VAL A 80 -9.50 -6.92 9.48
N ASP A 81 -8.48 -7.24 8.69
CA ASP A 81 -8.28 -8.56 8.12
C ASP A 81 -6.80 -8.95 8.12
N GLU A 82 -6.55 -10.25 8.05
CA GLU A 82 -5.24 -10.87 7.96
C GLU A 82 -5.17 -11.77 6.73
N THR A 83 -4.05 -11.75 6.02
CA THR A 83 -3.80 -12.60 4.87
C THR A 83 -2.44 -13.28 4.97
N GLU A 84 -2.47 -14.60 4.91
CA GLU A 84 -1.28 -15.44 4.87
C GLU A 84 -0.68 -15.44 3.46
N THR A 85 0.62 -15.18 3.36
CA THR A 85 1.39 -15.21 2.12
C THR A 85 2.76 -15.86 2.35
N LYS A 86 3.47 -16.20 1.26
CA LYS A 86 4.83 -16.73 1.33
C LYS A 86 5.83 -15.74 0.78
N LEU A 87 6.87 -15.48 1.56
CA LEU A 87 8.02 -14.70 1.14
C LEU A 87 9.27 -15.58 1.26
N ASN A 88 9.91 -15.86 0.12
CA ASN A 88 11.11 -16.72 0.06
C ASN A 88 10.95 -18.10 0.72
N GLY A 89 9.74 -18.67 0.66
CA GLY A 89 9.43 -19.99 1.25
C GLY A 89 8.97 -19.95 2.70
N GLU A 90 9.08 -18.81 3.38
CA GLU A 90 8.61 -18.62 4.75
C GLU A 90 7.22 -17.96 4.78
N TRP A 91 6.42 -18.31 5.78
CA TRP A 91 5.10 -17.73 5.98
C TRP A 91 5.19 -16.30 6.51
N LEU A 92 4.48 -15.39 5.86
CA LEU A 92 4.35 -14.00 6.23
C LEU A 92 2.87 -13.66 6.35
N TYR A 93 2.49 -12.96 7.41
CA TYR A 93 1.12 -12.55 7.67
C TYR A 93 0.99 -11.05 7.42
N LEU A 94 0.12 -10.67 6.48
CA LEU A 94 -0.19 -9.30 6.14
C LEU A 94 -1.51 -8.89 6.80
N TRP A 95 -1.45 -7.85 7.62
CA TRP A 95 -2.59 -7.29 8.32
C TRP A 95 -2.99 -5.99 7.64
N ALA A 96 -4.26 -5.84 7.31
CA ALA A 96 -4.80 -4.65 6.67
C ALA A 96 -6.04 -4.14 7.41
N ALA A 97 -6.17 -2.82 7.47
CA ALA A 97 -7.30 -2.16 8.09
C ALA A 97 -7.85 -1.10 7.16
N ILE A 98 -9.15 -1.13 6.92
CA ILE A 98 -9.83 -0.19 6.03
C ILE A 98 -10.98 0.52 6.74
N ASN A 99 -11.14 1.80 6.44
CA ASN A 99 -12.39 2.51 6.77
C ASN A 99 -13.49 2.00 5.83
N VAL A 100 -14.53 1.39 6.37
CA VAL A 100 -15.61 0.79 5.55
C VAL A 100 -16.36 1.85 4.75
N ASP A 101 -16.57 3.04 5.32
CA ASP A 101 -17.37 4.09 4.68
C ASP A 101 -16.66 4.70 3.45
N LYS A 102 -15.34 4.88 3.52
CA LYS A 102 -14.56 5.56 2.45
C LYS A 102 -13.62 4.63 1.67
N LYS A 103 -13.50 3.36 2.08
CA LYS A 103 -12.56 2.38 1.53
C LYS A 103 -11.10 2.86 1.58
N GLU A 104 -10.77 3.66 2.59
CA GLU A 104 -9.41 4.18 2.82
C GLU A 104 -8.61 3.15 3.63
N ILE A 105 -7.41 2.80 3.17
CA ILE A 105 -6.47 1.98 3.94
C ILE A 105 -5.91 2.82 5.09
N LEU A 106 -6.04 2.32 6.32
CA LEU A 106 -5.64 3.02 7.55
C LEU A 106 -4.26 2.59 8.03
N ALA A 107 -4.01 1.29 7.96
CA ALA A 107 -2.74 0.70 8.32
C ALA A 107 -2.54 -0.61 7.56
N ILE A 108 -1.27 -0.88 7.24
CA ILE A 108 -0.79 -2.19 6.83
C ILE A 108 0.34 -2.57 7.79
N TYR A 109 0.40 -3.83 8.19
CA TYR A 109 1.46 -4.39 9.02
C TYR A 109 1.81 -5.79 8.51
N ALA A 110 3.09 -6.14 8.58
CA ALA A 110 3.58 -7.45 8.19
C ALA A 110 4.27 -8.10 9.39
N SER A 111 3.99 -9.37 9.66
CA SER A 111 4.62 -10.14 10.74
C SER A 111 4.92 -11.56 10.29
N TRP A 112 6.00 -12.15 10.83
CA TRP A 112 6.37 -13.54 10.58
C TRP A 112 5.54 -14.55 11.38
N GLN A 113 4.73 -14.06 12.31
CA GLN A 113 3.87 -14.88 13.16
C GLN A 113 2.44 -14.32 13.12
N ARG A 114 1.48 -15.18 13.46
CA ARG A 114 0.09 -14.80 13.68
C ARG A 114 -0.28 -15.09 15.13
N SER A 115 -0.44 -14.03 15.92
CA SER A 115 -0.64 -14.11 17.37
C SER A 115 -1.44 -12.92 17.87
N SER A 116 -1.98 -13.04 19.09
CA SER A 116 -2.72 -11.94 19.73
C SER A 116 -1.86 -10.71 19.99
N LEU A 117 -0.55 -10.89 20.20
CA LEU A 117 0.37 -9.76 20.31
C LEU A 117 0.50 -9.00 18.97
N ASN A 118 0.57 -9.72 17.85
CA ASN A 118 0.61 -9.10 16.52
C ASN A 118 -0.69 -8.38 16.20
N ALA A 119 -1.84 -9.00 16.51
CA ALA A 119 -3.13 -8.36 16.38
C ALA A 119 -3.22 -7.08 17.23
N TYR A 120 -2.77 -7.12 18.49
CA TYR A 120 -2.74 -5.96 19.37
C TYR A 120 -1.85 -4.82 18.86
N ILE A 121 -0.63 -5.13 18.41
CA ILE A 121 0.29 -4.16 17.81
C ILE A 121 -0.35 -3.52 16.58
N PHE A 122 -1.00 -4.35 15.75
CA PHE A 122 -1.69 -3.87 14.56
C PHE A 122 -2.85 -2.94 14.91
N LEU A 123 -3.73 -3.33 15.83
CA LEU A 123 -4.86 -2.51 16.28
C LEU A 123 -4.40 -1.17 16.88
N LYS A 124 -3.30 -1.15 17.64
CA LYS A 124 -2.68 0.11 18.09
C LYS A 124 -2.27 1.01 16.93
N LYS A 125 -1.71 0.44 15.86
CA LYS A 125 -1.35 1.19 14.65
C LYS A 125 -2.58 1.76 13.95
N VAL A 126 -3.66 0.99 13.86
CA VAL A 126 -4.95 1.41 13.29
C VAL A 126 -5.54 2.59 14.07
N LEU A 127 -5.53 2.51 15.40
CA LEU A 127 -6.08 3.55 16.27
C LEU A 127 -5.32 4.88 16.17
N LYS A 128 -4.02 4.88 15.86
CA LYS A 128 -3.28 6.13 15.57
C LYS A 128 -3.85 6.92 14.40
N ALA A 129 -4.50 6.24 13.45
CA ALA A 129 -5.15 6.92 12.34
C ALA A 129 -6.52 7.51 12.73
N CYS A 130 -7.09 7.13 13.87
CA CYS A 130 -8.45 7.47 14.31
C CYS A 130 -8.44 8.52 15.43
N SER A 131 -9.30 9.54 15.33
CA SER A 131 -9.46 10.54 16.39
C SER A 131 -10.51 10.13 17.43
N ASN A 132 -11.25 9.05 17.19
CA ASN A 132 -12.29 8.50 18.07
C ASN A 132 -12.07 6.99 18.28
N LYS A 133 -13.00 6.32 18.98
CA LYS A 133 -13.04 4.87 19.14
C LYS A 133 -14.01 4.25 18.12
N PRO A 134 -13.55 3.81 16.93
CA PRO A 134 -14.42 3.17 15.94
C PRO A 134 -14.88 1.79 16.41
N LEU A 135 -15.99 1.31 15.85
CA LEU A 135 -16.30 -0.12 15.87
C LEU A 135 -15.29 -0.85 14.99
N ILE A 136 -14.69 -1.93 15.52
CA ILE A 136 -13.72 -2.75 14.78
C ILE A 136 -14.42 -4.05 14.37
N LEU A 137 -14.50 -4.28 13.07
CA LEU A 137 -15.02 -5.52 12.49
C LEU A 137 -13.85 -6.44 12.16
N VAL A 138 -13.89 -7.66 12.68
CA VAL A 138 -12.91 -8.73 12.46
C VAL A 138 -13.60 -10.00 11.96
N ASP A 139 -12.84 -10.92 11.40
CA ASP A 139 -13.29 -12.22 10.87
C ASP A 139 -13.54 -13.29 11.94
N GLY A 140 -13.25 -12.99 13.22
CA GLY A 140 -13.39 -13.93 14.33
C GLY A 140 -12.15 -14.81 14.59
N GLY A 141 -11.01 -14.50 13.98
CA GLY A 141 -9.75 -15.21 14.22
C GLY A 141 -9.37 -15.23 15.72
N PRO A 142 -8.83 -16.36 16.23
CA PRO A 142 -8.53 -16.55 17.67
C PRO A 142 -7.45 -15.62 18.23
N TRP A 143 -6.76 -14.87 17.37
CA TRP A 143 -5.77 -13.86 17.76
C TRP A 143 -6.39 -12.51 18.10
N TYR A 144 -7.66 -12.24 17.76
CA TYR A 144 -8.33 -11.03 18.22
C TYR A 144 -8.79 -11.20 19.68
N PRO A 145 -8.53 -10.22 20.56
CA PRO A 145 -8.97 -10.25 21.95
C PRO A 145 -10.49 -10.02 22.09
#